data_AF-A0A7I0JEU7-F1
#
_entry.id   AF-A0A7I0JEU7-F1
#
_cell.length_a   1.000
_cell.length_b   1.000
_cell.length_c   1.000
_cell.angle_alpha   90.00
_cell.angle_beta   90.00
_cell.angle_gamma   90.00
#
_symmetry.space_group_name_H-M   'P 1'
#
loop_
_entity.id
_entity.type
_entity.pdbx_description
1 polymer ?
#
loop_
_entity_poly.entity_id
_entity_poly.type
_entity_poly.pdbx_seq_one_letter_code
_entity_poly.pdbx_strand_id
1 'polypeptide(L)'
;INQRHSDATLCVFTGDLTDDGEAESYADLKVALSRLTVPYRLLPGNHDRRANLVAAFPENGTDGNGFVQSAFDTPEGRLVFLDSLAQGRVTGELCDKRLAWLDARLAEAAGKPAYLFLHHPPLELGLTIL
;
A
#
# COMPACT_ATOMS: atom_id res chain seq x y z
N ILE A 1 11.89 -0.24 -16.86
CA ILE A 1 10.64 -1.00 -16.57
C ILE A 1 10.73 -2.34 -17.31
N ASN A 2 10.40 -3.46 -16.67
CA ASN A 2 10.45 -4.86 -17.16
C ASN A 2 11.84 -5.47 -17.49
N GLN A 3 12.96 -4.79 -17.16
CA GLN A 3 14.31 -5.33 -17.44
C GLN A 3 14.75 -6.44 -16.46
N ARG A 4 14.10 -6.53 -15.29
CA ARG A 4 14.38 -7.52 -14.24
C ARG A 4 13.04 -7.97 -13.64
N HIS A 5 12.96 -9.24 -13.24
CA HIS A 5 11.80 -9.83 -12.57
C HIS A 5 10.48 -9.63 -13.34
N SER A 6 10.52 -9.66 -14.67
CA SER A 6 9.32 -9.54 -15.51
C SER A 6 8.38 -10.74 -15.37
N ASP A 7 8.87 -11.83 -14.79
CA ASP A 7 8.16 -13.05 -14.42
C ASP A 7 7.53 -12.99 -13.01
N ALA A 8 7.74 -11.89 -12.27
CA ALA A 8 7.10 -11.71 -10.97
C ALA A 8 5.58 -11.75 -11.09
N THR A 9 4.92 -12.40 -10.12
CA THR A 9 3.45 -12.45 -10.05
C THR A 9 2.85 -11.09 -9.68
N LEU A 10 3.57 -10.30 -8.89
CA LEU A 10 3.10 -9.02 -8.38
C LEU A 10 4.27 -8.08 -8.06
N CYS A 11 4.11 -6.80 -8.38
CA CYS A 11 4.98 -5.72 -7.93
C CYS A 11 4.25 -4.87 -6.88
N VAL A 12 4.85 -4.66 -5.71
CA VAL A 12 4.23 -3.90 -4.62
C VAL A 12 5.02 -2.62 -4.38
N PHE A 13 4.34 -1.48 -4.44
CA PHE A 13 4.90 -0.17 -4.09
C PHE A 13 4.41 0.20 -2.69
N THR A 14 5.33 0.22 -1.72
CA THR A 14 5.02 0.35 -0.28
C THR A 14 5.06 1.80 0.22
N GLY A 15 4.45 2.74 -0.50
CA GLY A 15 4.37 4.15 -0.10
C GLY A 15 5.39 5.07 -0.76
N ASP A 16 5.22 6.35 -0.47
CA ASP A 16 5.89 7.50 -1.06
C ASP A 16 5.96 7.40 -2.58
N LEU A 17 4.77 7.23 -3.15
CA LEU A 17 4.57 7.13 -4.60
C LEU A 17 4.85 8.46 -5.31
N THR A 18 4.75 9.54 -4.55
CA THR A 18 4.93 10.93 -4.93
C THR A 18 5.64 11.66 -3.79
N ASP A 19 6.23 12.83 -4.05
CA ASP A 19 6.96 13.62 -3.04
C ASP A 19 6.03 14.56 -2.25
N ASP A 20 5.00 15.13 -2.89
CA ASP A 20 4.07 16.07 -2.22
C ASP A 20 2.59 15.64 -2.32
N GLY A 21 2.32 14.51 -2.97
CA GLY A 21 0.96 14.00 -3.16
C GLY A 21 0.10 14.84 -4.11
N GLU A 22 0.73 15.58 -5.02
CA GLU A 22 0.05 16.36 -6.06
C GLU A 22 -0.61 15.46 -7.10
N ALA A 23 -1.73 15.92 -7.66
CA ALA A 23 -2.50 15.15 -8.64
C ALA A 23 -1.69 14.87 -9.92
N GLU A 24 -0.89 15.85 -10.34
CA GLU A 24 0.02 15.78 -11.47
C GLU A 24 1.07 14.69 -11.29
N SER A 25 1.65 14.56 -10.09
CA SER A 25 2.60 13.50 -9.78
C SER A 25 1.99 12.10 -9.91
N TYR A 26 0.73 11.92 -9.49
CA TYR A 26 0.04 10.64 -9.71
C TYR A 26 -0.28 10.38 -11.20
N ALA A 27 -0.54 11.43 -11.98
CA ALA A 27 -0.73 11.30 -13.43
C ALA A 27 0.57 10.83 -14.11
N ASP A 28 1.71 11.42 -13.75
CA ASP A 28 3.03 11.01 -14.23
C ASP A 28 3.36 9.57 -13.80
N LEU A 29 3.08 9.22 -12.54
CA LEU A 29 3.20 7.86 -12.05
C LEU A 29 2.36 6.88 -12.87
N LYS A 30 1.11 7.22 -13.20
CA LYS A 30 0.23 6.38 -14.02
C LYS A 30 0.80 6.16 -15.42
N VAL A 31 1.37 7.21 -16.04
CA VAL A 31 2.08 7.08 -17.33
C VAL A 31 3.27 6.14 -17.19
N ALA A 32 4.09 6.28 -16.15
CA ALA A 32 5.22 5.39 -15.92
C ALA A 32 4.77 3.93 -15.72
N LEU A 33 3.78 3.70 -14.86
CA LEU A 33 3.25 2.37 -14.55
C LEU A 33 2.50 1.71 -15.71
N SER A 34 2.00 2.48 -16.68
CA SER A 34 1.40 1.92 -17.92
C SER A 34 2.35 1.03 -18.72
N ARG A 35 3.67 1.17 -18.50
CA ARG A 35 4.71 0.35 -19.14
C ARG A 35 5.00 -0.94 -18.38
N LEU A 36 4.57 -1.05 -17.12
CA LEU A 36 4.85 -2.21 -16.28
C LEU A 36 3.91 -3.35 -16.67
N THR A 37 4.49 -4.49 -17.06
CA THR A 37 3.70 -5.66 -17.49
C THR A 37 3.23 -6.52 -16.32
N VAL A 38 3.94 -6.44 -15.20
CA VAL A 38 3.62 -7.15 -13.97
C VAL A 38 2.45 -6.44 -13.27
N PRO A 39 1.40 -7.16 -12.83
CA PRO A 39 0.35 -6.56 -12.00
C PRO A 39 0.94 -5.88 -10.77
N TYR A 40 0.34 -4.77 -10.33
CA TYR A 40 0.89 -4.01 -9.21
C TYR A 40 -0.15 -3.63 -8.16
N ARG A 41 0.36 -3.34 -6.95
CA ARG A 41 -0.40 -2.77 -5.83
C ARG A 41 0.31 -1.53 -5.30
N LEU A 42 -0.50 -0.51 -4.98
CA LEU A 42 -0.02 0.77 -4.48
C LEU A 42 -0.50 0.95 -3.04
N LEU A 43 0.44 1.19 -2.14
CA LEU A 43 0.19 1.68 -0.79
C LEU A 43 0.64 3.13 -0.70
N PRO A 44 -0.05 3.98 0.07
CA PRO A 44 0.41 5.34 0.33
C PRO A 44 1.48 5.36 1.44
N GLY A 45 2.43 6.28 1.31
CA GLY A 45 3.36 6.70 2.36
C GLY A 45 3.02 8.07 2.91
N ASN A 46 3.88 8.63 3.77
CA ASN A 46 3.61 9.93 4.41
C ASN A 46 3.62 11.11 3.42
N HIS A 47 4.30 10.98 2.29
CA HIS A 47 4.33 11.98 1.22
C HIS A 47 3.05 11.95 0.34
N ASP A 48 2.25 10.89 0.46
CA ASP A 48 1.06 10.70 -0.37
C ASP A 48 -0.21 11.39 0.15
N ARG A 49 -1.15 11.62 -0.77
CA ARG A 49 -2.50 12.12 -0.49
C ARG A 49 -3.52 11.07 -0.90
N ARG A 50 -4.21 10.50 0.09
CA ARG A 50 -5.12 9.37 -0.11
C ARG A 50 -6.18 9.64 -1.18
N ALA A 51 -6.76 10.85 -1.17
CA ALA A 51 -7.78 11.26 -2.14
C ALA A 51 -7.24 11.31 -3.58
N ASN A 52 -6.03 11.84 -3.79
CA ASN A 52 -5.43 11.97 -5.11
C ASN A 52 -4.97 10.61 -5.65
N LEU A 53 -4.41 9.76 -4.79
CA LEU A 53 -4.09 8.37 -5.13
C LEU A 53 -5.34 7.61 -5.61
N VAL A 54 -6.43 7.68 -4.84
CA VAL A 54 -7.70 7.02 -5.20
C VAL A 54 -8.30 7.60 -6.48
N ALA A 55 -8.22 8.91 -6.69
CA ALA A 55 -8.70 9.55 -7.92
C ALA A 55 -7.90 9.12 -9.17
N ALA A 56 -6.58 8.99 -9.04
CA ALA A 56 -5.71 8.58 -10.14
C ALA A 56 -5.77 7.08 -10.44
N PHE A 57 -5.96 6.25 -9.41
CA PHE A 57 -5.98 4.78 -9.48
C PHE A 57 -7.24 4.20 -8.81
N PRO A 58 -8.45 4.45 -9.35
CA PRO A 58 -9.69 3.93 -8.78
C PRO A 58 -9.71 2.40 -8.70
N GLU A 59 -8.99 1.71 -9.58
CA GLU A 59 -8.81 0.26 -9.59
C GLU A 59 -8.01 -0.28 -8.38
N ASN A 60 -7.23 0.58 -7.71
CA ASN A 60 -6.50 0.18 -6.52
C ASN A 60 -7.46 -0.03 -5.33
N GLY A 61 -8.58 0.73 -5.32
CA GLY A 61 -9.68 0.59 -4.38
C GLY A 61 -9.38 1.09 -2.95
N THR A 62 -10.42 1.06 -2.12
CA THR A 62 -10.34 1.28 -0.68
C THR A 62 -11.14 0.22 0.07
N ASP A 63 -10.88 0.08 1.36
CA ASP A 63 -11.78 -0.66 2.25
C ASP A 63 -13.09 0.12 2.49
N GLY A 64 -14.01 -0.47 3.27
CA GLY A 64 -15.27 0.16 3.64
C GLY A 64 -15.13 1.39 4.55
N ASN A 65 -13.92 1.71 5.01
CA ASN A 65 -13.61 2.87 5.84
C ASN A 65 -12.86 3.97 5.07
N GLY A 66 -12.61 3.78 3.77
CA GLY A 66 -11.90 4.73 2.91
C GLY A 66 -10.38 4.67 3.02
N PHE A 67 -9.80 3.64 3.66
CA PHE A 67 -8.35 3.41 3.67
C PHE A 67 -7.93 2.61 2.43
N VAL A 68 -6.73 2.85 1.91
CA VAL A 68 -6.19 2.15 0.74
C VAL A 68 -5.63 0.79 1.19
N GLN A 69 -6.52 -0.06 1.69
CA GLN A 69 -6.20 -1.36 2.27
C GLN A 69 -6.91 -2.48 1.52
N SER A 70 -6.21 -3.59 1.30
CA SER A 70 -6.75 -4.75 0.61
C SER A 70 -6.04 -6.02 1.05
N ALA A 71 -6.68 -7.17 0.83
CA ALA A 71 -6.07 -8.47 1.05
C ALA A 71 -6.52 -9.45 -0.05
N PHE A 72 -5.64 -10.35 -0.45
CA PHE A 72 -5.97 -11.45 -1.36
C PHE A 72 -5.07 -12.65 -1.12
N ASP A 73 -5.56 -13.81 -1.52
CA ASP A 73 -4.87 -15.09 -1.34
C ASP A 73 -4.04 -15.45 -2.57
N THR A 74 -2.86 -15.98 -2.33
CA THR A 74 -2.01 -16.64 -3.31
C THR A 74 -1.71 -18.07 -2.86
N PRO A 75 -1.09 -18.92 -3.71
CA PRO A 75 -0.61 -20.23 -3.29
C PRO A 75 0.38 -20.18 -2.10
N GLU A 76 1.14 -19.10 -1.95
CA GLU A 76 2.16 -18.91 -0.92
C GLU A 76 1.57 -18.44 0.42
N GLY A 77 0.44 -17.74 0.40
CA GLY A 77 -0.22 -17.24 1.60
C GLY A 77 -1.16 -16.08 1.31
N ARG A 78 -1.61 -15.43 2.38
CA ARG A 78 -2.45 -14.23 2.28
C ARG A 78 -1.57 -12.99 2.21
N LEU A 79 -1.72 -12.18 1.18
CA LEU A 79 -1.07 -10.88 1.11
C LEU A 79 -2.00 -9.83 1.70
N VAL A 80 -1.50 -9.01 2.61
CA VAL A 80 -2.24 -7.94 3.30
C VAL A 80 -1.54 -6.61 3.07
N PHE A 81 -2.22 -5.70 2.39
CA PHE A 81 -1.75 -4.35 2.07
C PHE A 81 -2.39 -3.40 3.07
N LEU A 82 -1.58 -2.91 4.00
CA LEU A 82 -2.03 -2.11 5.13
C LEU A 82 -1.57 -0.66 5.01
N ASP A 83 -2.56 0.21 5.10
CA ASP A 83 -2.41 1.64 4.92
C ASP A 83 -2.18 2.31 6.28
N SER A 84 -0.94 2.72 6.48
CA SER A 84 -0.46 3.35 7.71
C SER A 84 -0.45 4.89 7.63
N LEU A 85 -0.84 5.49 6.49
CA LEU A 85 -0.84 6.95 6.31
C LEU A 85 -1.79 7.64 7.29
N ALA A 86 -1.22 8.44 8.17
CA ALA A 86 -1.91 9.48 8.93
C ALA A 86 -1.75 10.82 8.20
N GLN A 87 -2.83 11.35 7.62
CA GLN A 87 -2.75 12.50 6.71
C GLN A 87 -2.10 13.71 7.41
N GLY A 88 -1.02 14.23 6.81
CA GLY A 88 -0.30 15.39 7.33
C GLY A 88 0.72 15.07 8.43
N ARG A 89 1.03 13.80 8.67
CA ARG A 89 2.06 13.36 9.62
C ARG A 89 3.10 12.50 8.92
N VAL A 90 4.36 12.64 9.34
CA VAL A 90 5.49 11.78 8.92
C VAL A 90 5.42 10.40 9.57
N THR A 91 4.78 10.30 10.74
CA THR A 91 4.62 9.04 11.46
C THR A 91 3.40 8.27 10.96
N GLY A 92 3.53 6.94 10.91
CA GLY A 92 2.39 6.06 10.70
C GLY A 92 1.45 6.01 11.89
N GLU A 93 0.19 5.68 11.60
CA GLU A 93 -0.82 5.39 12.63
C GLU A 93 -1.69 4.23 12.14
N LEU A 94 -2.18 3.40 13.05
CA LEU A 94 -3.23 2.43 12.81
C LEU A 94 -4.34 2.66 13.84
N CYS A 95 -5.45 3.23 13.39
CA CYS A 95 -6.61 3.45 14.25
C CYS A 95 -7.44 2.17 14.40
N ASP A 96 -8.37 2.15 15.35
CA ASP A 96 -9.21 0.98 15.67
C ASP A 96 -9.90 0.37 14.44
N LYS A 97 -10.33 1.20 13.48
CA LYS A 97 -10.94 0.71 12.23
C LYS A 97 -9.96 -0.11 11.38
N ARG A 98 -8.71 0.33 11.28
CA ARG A 98 -7.66 -0.34 10.51
C ARG A 98 -7.17 -1.60 11.22
N LEU A 99 -7.08 -1.55 12.55
CA LEU A 99 -6.73 -2.71 13.36
C LEU A 99 -7.83 -3.78 13.31
N ALA A 100 -9.09 -3.41 13.49
CA ALA A 100 -10.22 -4.34 13.35
C ALA A 100 -10.32 -4.92 11.93
N TRP A 101 -10.06 -4.12 10.91
CA TRP A 101 -9.97 -4.60 9.53
C TRP A 101 -8.83 -5.62 9.38
N LEU A 102 -7.64 -5.32 9.91
CA LEU A 102 -6.46 -6.19 9.86
C LEU A 102 -6.73 -7.53 10.56
N ASP A 103 -7.26 -7.50 11.77
CA ASP A 103 -7.61 -8.71 12.54
C ASP A 103 -8.55 -9.62 11.75
N ALA A 104 -9.59 -9.03 11.14
CA ALA A 104 -10.52 -9.78 10.30
C ALA A 104 -9.84 -10.40 9.07
N ARG A 105 -8.96 -9.67 8.39
CA ARG A 105 -8.21 -10.21 7.24
C ARG A 105 -7.21 -11.29 7.64
N LEU A 106 -6.58 -11.17 8.82
CA LEU A 106 -5.66 -12.19 9.33
C LEU A 106 -6.40 -13.47 9.75
N ALA A 107 -7.58 -13.34 10.37
CA ALA A 107 -8.43 -14.48 10.70
C ALA A 107 -8.84 -15.30 9.46
N GLU A 108 -9.09 -14.61 8.33
CA GLU A 108 -9.40 -15.24 7.04
C GLU A 108 -8.24 -16.04 6.44
N ALA A 109 -6.99 -15.82 6.88
CA ALA A 109 -5.84 -16.60 6.41
C ALA A 109 -5.94 -18.09 6.82
N ALA A 110 -6.78 -18.42 7.81
CA ALA A 110 -7.09 -19.79 8.22
C ALA A 110 -5.85 -20.67 8.48
N GLY A 111 -4.82 -20.09 9.11
CA GLY A 111 -3.56 -20.78 9.45
C GLY A 111 -2.50 -20.81 8.33
N LYS A 112 -2.78 -20.24 7.15
CA LYS A 112 -1.76 -19.99 6.13
C LYS A 112 -0.84 -18.82 6.55
N PRO A 113 0.40 -18.76 6.02
CA PRO A 113 1.23 -17.58 6.18
C PRO A 113 0.51 -16.31 5.71
N ALA A 114 0.72 -15.21 6.44
CA ALA A 114 0.28 -13.89 6.05
C ALA A 114 1.49 -12.98 5.84
N TYR A 115 1.51 -12.27 4.72
CA TYR A 115 2.55 -11.32 4.36
C TYR A 115 1.99 -9.91 4.44
N LEU A 116 2.51 -9.11 5.36
CA LEU A 116 2.05 -7.76 5.61
C LEU A 116 2.93 -6.74 4.90
N PHE A 117 2.31 -5.86 4.13
CA PHE A 117 2.95 -4.75 3.43
C PHE A 117 2.43 -3.44 3.99
N LEU A 118 3.33 -2.55 4.39
CA LEU A 118 3.02 -1.22 4.91
C LEU A 118 4.23 -0.29 4.72
N HIS A 119 3.97 1.00 4.66
CA HIS A 119 5.02 2.01 4.51
C HIS A 119 5.82 2.22 5.80
N HIS A 120 5.14 2.50 6.92
CA HIS A 120 5.79 2.80 8.19
C HIS A 120 6.15 1.51 8.95
N PRO A 121 7.44 1.27 9.30
CA PRO A 121 7.84 0.10 10.06
C PRO A 121 7.11 0.01 11.41
N PRO A 122 6.49 -1.14 11.77
CA PRO A 122 5.70 -1.30 12.99
C PRO A 122 6.58 -1.65 14.21
N LEU A 123 7.82 -1.17 14.24
CA LEU A 123 8.76 -1.39 15.33
C LEU A 123 9.69 -0.18 15.48
N GLU A 124 10.24 0.00 16.69
CA GLU A 124 11.28 0.97 16.93
C GLU A 124 12.58 0.53 16.24
N LEU A 125 13.06 1.34 15.30
CA LEU A 125 14.30 1.07 14.57
C LEU A 125 15.53 1.73 15.21
N GLY A 126 15.36 2.50 16.30
CA GLY A 126 16.43 3.31 16.89
C GLY A 126 16.91 4.45 15.99
N LEU A 127 16.14 4.80 14.96
CA LEU A 127 16.41 5.91 14.06
C LEU A 127 15.75 7.18 14.61
N THR A 128 16.46 8.30 14.56
CA THR A 128 15.85 9.60 14.84
C THR A 128 15.06 10.04 13.62
N ILE A 129 13.77 10.35 13.80
CA ILE A 129 12.98 11.00 12.76
C ILE A 129 13.48 12.45 12.67
N LEU A 130 14.10 12.81 11.54
CA LEU A 130 14.59 14.17 11.25
C LEU A 130 13.45 15.11 10.91
#